data_AF-A0A7G9S896-F1
#
_entry.id   AF-A0A7G9S896-F1
#
_cell.length_a   1.000
_cell.length_b   1.000
_cell.length_c   1.000
_cell.angle_alpha   90.00
_cell.angle_beta   90.00
_cell.angle_gamma   90.00
#
_symmetry.space_group_name_H-M   'P 1'
#
loop_
_entity.id
_entity.type
_entity.pdbx_description
1 polymer ?
#
loop_
_entity_poly.entity_id
_entity_poly.type
_entity_poly.pdbx_seq_one_letter_code
_entity_poly.pdbx_strand_id
1 'polypeptide(L)'
;MVDAVDNYNALLADHGAEIRPAYLALQNYFKRTQGAAGMKAFDAYNTRTYNGFSSLYALNGFCHAAARIGREVMFAPRGQLLNVARLHMQEFRNSLIPARDRFWLTQPTFVQSPYIADYPAKCYDKNRELKKRCLRD
;
A
#
# COMPACT_ATOMS: atom_id res chain seq x y z
N MET A 1 9.17 8.09 18.57
CA MET A 1 8.21 7.38 17.72
C MET A 1 8.89 6.07 17.38
N VAL A 2 8.39 4.93 17.84
CA VAL A 2 8.99 3.63 17.48
C VAL A 2 8.53 3.32 16.06
N ASP A 3 9.47 3.23 15.14
CA ASP A 3 9.17 3.08 13.72
C ASP A 3 8.52 1.71 13.45
N ALA A 4 7.71 1.62 12.40
CA ALA A 4 6.98 0.38 12.07
C ALA A 4 7.91 -0.84 11.91
N VAL A 5 9.17 -0.61 11.51
CA VAL A 5 10.22 -1.63 11.39
C VAL A 5 10.62 -2.19 12.75
N ASP A 6 10.80 -1.33 13.76
CA ASP A 6 11.18 -1.77 15.11
C ASP A 6 10.06 -2.59 15.75
N ASN A 7 8.82 -2.13 15.61
CA ASN A 7 7.64 -2.88 16.08
C ASN A 7 7.55 -4.26 15.39
N TYR A 8 7.86 -4.32 14.10
CA TYR A 8 7.87 -5.58 13.34
C TYR A 8 8.97 -6.54 13.84
N ASN A 9 10.18 -6.04 14.04
CA ASN A 9 11.29 -6.86 14.53
C ASN A 9 11.02 -7.37 15.95
N ALA A 10 10.45 -6.54 16.83
CA ALA A 10 10.03 -6.96 18.17
C ALA A 10 8.93 -8.02 18.11
N LEU A 11 7.92 -7.83 17.25
CA LEU A 11 6.86 -8.82 17.03
C LEU A 11 7.42 -10.17 16.58
N LEU A 12 8.40 -10.19 15.68
CA LEU A 12 9.04 -11.43 15.25
C LEU A 12 9.85 -12.10 16.36
N ALA A 13 10.54 -11.31 17.18
CA ALA A 13 11.32 -11.82 18.30
C ALA A 13 10.42 -12.51 19.34
N ASP A 14 9.29 -11.89 19.70
CA ASP A 14 8.43 -12.40 20.77
C ASP A 14 7.37 -13.42 20.29
N HIS A 15 6.84 -13.25 19.08
CA HIS A 15 5.74 -14.08 18.57
C HIS A 15 6.13 -14.95 17.37
N GLY A 16 7.40 -14.99 16.97
CA GLY A 16 7.85 -15.85 15.86
C GLY A 16 7.53 -17.33 16.04
N ALA A 17 7.49 -17.80 17.29
CA ALA A 17 7.07 -19.17 17.64
C ALA A 17 5.58 -19.45 17.40
N GLU A 18 4.72 -18.42 17.34
CA GLU A 18 3.30 -18.52 17.00
C GLU A 18 3.09 -18.39 15.47
N ILE A 19 3.84 -17.49 14.83
CA ILE A 19 3.71 -17.20 13.40
C ILE A 19 4.21 -18.36 12.55
N ARG A 20 5.37 -18.93 12.87
CA ARG A 20 5.98 -20.02 12.12
C ARG A 20 5.07 -21.25 11.97
N PRO A 21 4.49 -21.83 13.03
CA PRO A 21 3.60 -22.98 12.89
C PRO A 21 2.32 -22.64 12.13
N ALA A 22 1.77 -21.42 12.28
CA ALA A 22 0.60 -20.99 11.51
C ALA A 22 0.92 -20.93 9.99
N TYR A 23 2.08 -20.40 9.63
CA TYR A 23 2.54 -20.36 8.23
C TYR A 23 2.77 -21.76 7.65
N LEU A 24 3.42 -22.65 8.41
CA LEU A 24 3.61 -24.05 8.02
C LEU A 24 2.28 -24.81 7.88
N ALA A 25 1.31 -24.55 8.76
CA ALA A 25 -0.01 -25.15 8.68
C ALA A 25 -0.72 -24.76 7.36
N LEU A 26 -0.66 -23.49 6.96
CA LEU A 26 -1.18 -23.03 5.67
C LEU A 26 -0.46 -23.69 4.50
N GLN A 27 0.88 -23.71 4.51
CA GLN A 27 1.65 -24.36 3.45
C GLN A 27 1.27 -25.86 3.32
N ASN A 28 1.17 -26.57 4.44
CA ASN A 28 0.79 -27.98 4.46
C ASN A 28 -0.66 -28.20 4.00
N TYR A 29 -1.57 -27.29 4.31
CA TYR A 29 -2.94 -27.31 3.80
C TYR A 29 -2.96 -27.25 2.27
N PHE A 30 -2.23 -26.30 1.66
CA PHE A 30 -2.16 -26.20 0.21
C PHE A 30 -1.47 -27.40 -0.44
N LYS A 31 -0.38 -27.92 0.16
CA LYS A 31 0.27 -29.16 -0.30
C LYS A 31 -0.71 -30.36 -0.29
N ARG A 32 -1.51 -30.49 0.77
CA ARG A 32 -2.50 -31.57 0.90
C ARG A 32 -3.68 -31.44 -0.06
N THR A 33 -4.18 -30.22 -0.27
CA THR A 33 -5.43 -29.99 -1.02
C THR A 33 -5.22 -29.83 -2.52
N GLN A 34 -4.06 -29.34 -2.95
CA GLN A 34 -3.75 -29.03 -4.36
C GLN A 34 -2.61 -29.89 -4.92
N GLY A 35 -2.07 -30.83 -4.13
CA GLY A 35 -1.01 -31.75 -4.53
C GLY A 35 0.21 -31.04 -5.12
N ALA A 36 0.61 -31.43 -6.33
CA ALA A 36 1.74 -30.84 -7.05
C ALA A 36 1.59 -29.32 -7.31
N ALA A 37 0.35 -28.81 -7.41
CA ALA A 37 0.08 -27.39 -7.56
C ALA A 37 0.05 -26.61 -6.24
N GLY A 38 0.22 -27.28 -5.09
CA GLY A 38 0.07 -26.69 -3.76
C GLY A 38 1.02 -25.52 -3.47
N MET A 39 2.28 -25.62 -3.87
CA MET A 39 3.22 -24.52 -3.67
C MET A 39 2.81 -23.28 -4.48
N LYS A 40 2.46 -23.45 -5.76
CA LYS A 40 1.97 -22.35 -6.62
C LYS A 40 0.68 -21.73 -6.08
N ALA A 41 -0.24 -22.54 -5.57
CA ALA A 41 -1.49 -22.06 -4.98
C ALA A 41 -1.24 -21.27 -3.68
N PHE A 42 -0.30 -21.74 -2.84
CA PHE A 42 0.11 -21.04 -1.64
C PHE A 42 0.77 -19.69 -1.95
N ASP A 43 1.64 -19.63 -2.95
CA ASP A 43 2.28 -18.39 -3.38
C ASP A 43 1.25 -17.39 -3.92
N ALA A 44 0.27 -17.86 -4.71
CA ALA A 44 -0.84 -17.04 -5.17
C ALA A 44 -1.70 -16.52 -4.01
N TYR A 45 -1.95 -17.36 -2.99
CA TYR A 45 -2.65 -16.95 -1.77
C TYR A 45 -1.89 -15.87 -0.98
N ASN A 46 -0.58 -16.05 -0.78
CA ASN A 46 0.27 -15.05 -0.13
C ASN A 46 0.28 -13.73 -0.90
N THR A 47 0.40 -13.80 -2.23
CA THR A 47 0.37 -12.62 -3.11
C THR A 47 -0.95 -11.85 -2.98
N ARG A 48 -2.10 -12.55 -3.03
CA ARG A 48 -3.41 -11.92 -2.82
C ARG A 48 -3.53 -11.32 -1.42
N THR A 49 -3.01 -11.99 -0.41
CA THR A 49 -3.04 -11.53 0.98
C THR A 49 -2.24 -10.24 1.15
N TYR A 50 -1.01 -10.20 0.64
CA TYR A 50 -0.15 -9.02 0.65
C TYR A 50 -0.78 -7.86 -0.13
N ASN A 51 -1.21 -8.11 -1.38
CA ASN A 51 -1.85 -7.09 -2.21
C ASN A 51 -3.12 -6.52 -1.58
N GLY A 52 -3.84 -7.32 -0.80
CA GLY A 52 -5.01 -6.86 -0.05
C GLY A 52 -4.70 -5.83 1.04
N PHE A 53 -3.43 -5.62 1.42
CA PHE A 53 -2.99 -4.54 2.32
C PHE A 53 -2.27 -3.39 1.60
N SER A 54 -2.09 -3.49 0.28
CA SER A 54 -1.46 -2.45 -0.54
C SER A 54 -2.51 -1.46 -1.04
N SER A 55 -2.73 -0.36 -0.33
CA SER A 55 -3.61 0.74 -0.77
C SER A 55 -2.81 2.03 -0.96
N LEU A 56 -2.81 2.58 -2.18
CA LEU A 56 -2.14 3.85 -2.49
C LEU A 56 -2.85 5.06 -1.85
N TYR A 57 -4.16 4.94 -1.61
CA TYR A 57 -5.04 6.05 -1.24
C TYR A 57 -5.41 6.08 0.24
N ALA A 58 -4.91 5.15 1.05
CA ALA A 58 -5.21 5.06 2.49
C ALA A 58 -3.94 4.99 3.36
N LEU A 59 -2.81 5.49 2.82
CA LEU A 59 -1.49 5.30 3.41
C LEU A 59 -1.43 5.85 4.84
N ASN A 60 -2.04 7.01 5.09
CA ASN A 60 -1.98 7.62 6.42
C ASN A 60 -2.81 6.83 7.44
N GLY A 61 -4.06 6.49 7.09
CA GLY A 61 -4.93 5.69 7.94
C GLY A 61 -4.34 4.32 8.26
N PHE A 62 -3.77 3.67 7.25
CA PHE A 62 -3.08 2.39 7.40
C PHE A 62 -1.85 2.48 8.32
N CYS A 63 -0.95 3.45 8.09
CA CYS A 63 0.24 3.62 8.92
C CYS A 63 -0.09 3.91 10.38
N HIS A 64 -1.12 4.73 10.64
CA HIS A 64 -1.58 4.99 12.01
C HIS A 64 -2.14 3.74 12.69
N ALA A 65 -3.00 2.98 12.00
CA ALA A 65 -3.55 1.73 12.51
C ALA A 65 -2.43 0.70 12.76
N ALA A 66 -1.51 0.53 11.81
CA ALA A 66 -0.37 -0.37 11.92
C ALA A 66 0.53 -0.02 13.11
N ALA A 67 0.84 1.26 13.32
CA ALA A 67 1.66 1.70 14.45
C ALA A 67 0.94 1.49 15.80
N ARG A 68 -0.38 1.70 15.86
CA ARG A 68 -1.17 1.47 17.08
C ARG A 68 -1.23 -0.02 17.43
N ILE A 69 -1.64 -0.85 16.47
CA ILE A 69 -1.74 -2.31 16.63
C ILE A 69 -0.36 -2.91 16.91
N GLY A 70 0.69 -2.45 16.22
CA GLY A 70 2.06 -2.91 16.44
C GLY A 70 2.52 -2.71 17.89
N ARG A 71 2.15 -1.59 18.52
CA ARG A 71 2.42 -1.37 19.95
C ARG A 71 1.65 -2.35 20.84
N GLU A 72 0.37 -2.60 20.54
CA GLU A 72 -0.43 -3.55 21.31
C GLU A 72 0.11 -4.98 21.19
N VAL A 73 0.61 -5.37 20.02
CA VAL A 73 1.32 -6.65 19.85
C VAL A 73 2.58 -6.70 20.71
N MET A 74 3.40 -5.65 20.74
CA MET A 74 4.63 -5.66 21.56
C MET A 74 4.38 -5.88 23.05
N PHE A 75 3.24 -5.43 23.58
CA PHE A 75 2.87 -5.62 24.99
C PHE A 75 1.99 -6.86 25.21
N ALA A 76 1.62 -7.57 24.15
CA ALA A 76 0.83 -8.79 24.28
C ALA A 76 1.71 -9.93 24.82
N PRO A 77 1.22 -10.73 25.78
CA PRO A 77 1.95 -11.91 26.23
C PRO A 77 2.15 -12.91 25.08
N ARG A 78 3.27 -13.63 25.12
CA ARG A 78 3.51 -14.75 24.20
C ARG A 78 2.36 -15.76 24.28
N GLY A 79 1.91 -16.26 23.13
CA GLY A 79 0.73 -17.11 22.98
C GLY A 79 -0.58 -16.35 22.76
N GLN A 80 -0.57 -15.01 22.85
CA GLN A 80 -1.77 -14.18 22.68
C GLN A 80 -1.82 -13.39 21.36
N LEU A 81 -0.88 -13.62 20.43
CA LEU A 81 -0.89 -12.88 19.16
C LEU A 81 -2.21 -13.07 18.40
N LEU A 82 -2.77 -14.27 18.44
CA LEU A 82 -4.05 -14.57 17.81
C LEU A 82 -5.21 -13.76 18.40
N ASN A 83 -5.18 -13.44 19.70
CA ASN A 83 -6.21 -12.62 20.32
C ASN A 83 -6.13 -11.19 19.80
N VAL A 84 -4.93 -10.60 19.79
CA VAL A 84 -4.71 -9.26 19.21
C VAL A 84 -5.15 -9.22 17.75
N ALA A 85 -4.78 -10.23 16.96
CA ALA A 85 -5.23 -10.36 15.57
C ALA A 85 -6.76 -10.41 15.46
N ARG A 86 -7.45 -11.22 16.28
CA ARG A 86 -8.91 -11.30 16.26
C ARG A 86 -9.58 -9.96 16.59
N LEU A 87 -9.02 -9.20 17.53
CA LEU A 87 -9.56 -7.90 17.91
C LEU A 87 -9.38 -6.85 16.81
N HIS A 88 -8.19 -6.80 16.18
CA HIS A 88 -7.84 -5.65 15.34
C HIS A 88 -7.83 -5.93 13.83
N MET A 89 -7.92 -7.18 13.37
CA MET A 89 -7.84 -7.45 11.92
C MET A 89 -8.96 -6.79 11.12
N GLN A 90 -10.16 -6.65 11.67
CA GLN A 90 -11.24 -5.92 10.99
C GLN A 90 -10.95 -4.42 10.91
N GLU A 91 -10.51 -3.81 12.00
CA GLU A 91 -10.07 -2.41 12.03
C GLU A 91 -8.92 -2.17 11.05
N PHE A 92 -7.94 -3.07 11.04
CA PHE A 92 -6.76 -2.99 10.18
C PHE A 92 -7.10 -3.15 8.70
N ARG A 93 -8.15 -3.92 8.36
CA ARG A 93 -8.70 -3.96 7.00
C ARG A 93 -9.46 -2.68 6.67
N ASN A 94 -10.24 -2.16 7.61
CA ASN A 94 -11.00 -0.93 7.41
C ASN A 94 -10.09 0.31 7.28
N SER A 95 -8.88 0.29 7.84
CA SER A 95 -7.91 1.39 7.66
C SER A 95 -7.40 1.53 6.23
N LEU A 96 -7.69 0.57 5.34
CA LEU A 96 -7.38 0.64 3.91
C LEU A 96 -8.45 1.36 3.09
N ILE A 97 -9.60 1.67 3.70
CA ILE A 97 -10.65 2.47 3.08
C ILE A 97 -10.19 3.93 3.12
N PRO A 98 -10.01 4.61 1.96
CA PRO A 98 -9.57 5.99 1.92
C PRO A 98 -10.57 6.89 2.65
N ALA A 99 -10.21 7.33 3.86
CA ALA A 99 -11.00 8.31 4.60
C ALA A 99 -10.69 9.71 4.08
N ARG A 100 -11.03 9.98 2.81
CA ARG A 100 -10.73 11.27 2.16
C ARG A 100 -9.28 11.69 2.39
N ASP A 101 -8.32 10.75 2.25
CA ASP A 101 -6.89 11.03 2.44
C ASP A 101 -6.54 12.29 1.65
N ARG A 102 -6.29 13.37 2.40
CA ARG A 102 -6.18 14.74 1.87
C ARG A 102 -5.11 14.84 0.77
N PHE A 103 -4.14 13.94 0.82
CA PHE A 103 -3.04 13.85 -0.13
C PHE A 103 -3.49 13.77 -1.60
N TRP A 104 -4.65 13.17 -1.87
CA TRP A 104 -5.19 13.04 -3.23
C TRP A 104 -6.39 13.96 -3.51
N LEU A 105 -7.04 14.49 -2.47
CA LEU A 105 -8.08 15.51 -2.61
C LEU A 105 -7.53 16.94 -2.80
N THR A 106 -6.22 17.13 -2.63
CA THR A 106 -5.51 18.36 -2.98
C THR A 106 -4.63 18.20 -4.23
N GLN A 107 -5.09 17.46 -5.24
CA GLN A 107 -4.69 17.87 -6.58
C GLN A 107 -5.58 19.05 -6.96
N PRO A 108 -5.08 20.29 -6.99
CA PRO A 108 -5.81 21.34 -7.65
C PRO A 108 -6.03 20.87 -9.09
N THR A 109 -7.27 20.56 -9.44
CA THR A 109 -7.69 20.26 -10.82
C THR A 109 -7.49 21.47 -11.75
N PHE A 110 -7.07 22.60 -11.19
CA PHE A 110 -6.53 23.74 -11.91
C PHE A 110 -5.02 23.56 -12.10
N VAL A 111 -4.63 22.66 -13.01
CA VAL A 111 -3.41 22.95 -13.76
C VAL A 111 -3.79 24.19 -14.57
N GLN A 112 -3.36 25.37 -14.12
CA GLN A 112 -3.36 26.52 -15.04
C GLN A 112 -2.47 26.08 -16.18
N SER A 113 -3.08 25.71 -17.32
CA SER A 113 -2.34 25.58 -18.57
C SER A 113 -1.53 26.87 -18.66
N PRO A 114 -0.20 26.81 -18.81
CA PRO A 114 0.54 28.03 -19.08
C PRO A 114 -0.17 28.69 -20.26
N TYR A 115 -0.53 29.95 -20.10
CA TYR A 115 -1.08 30.73 -21.19
C TYR A 115 0.04 30.84 -22.22
N ILE A 116 0.07 29.92 -23.18
CA ILE A 116 0.92 30.04 -24.35
C ILE A 116 0.28 31.19 -25.11
N ALA A 117 0.93 32.36 -25.09
CA ALA A 117 0.48 33.47 -25.90
C ALA A 117 0.41 32.97 -27.36
N ASP A 118 -0.79 32.99 -27.95
CA ASP A 118 -0.96 32.60 -29.34
C ASP A 118 -0.07 33.51 -30.20
N TYR A 119 0.89 32.91 -30.92
CA TYR A 119 1.71 33.67 -31.85
C TYR A 119 0.82 34.30 -32.93
N PRO A 120 1.09 35.54 -33.36
CA PRO A 120 0.29 36.18 -34.40
C PRO A 120 0.32 35.35 -35.69
N ALA A 121 -0.76 35.35 -36.46
CA ALA A 121 -0.96 34.48 -37.64
C ALA A 121 0.22 34.45 -38.64
N LYS A 122 0.99 35.55 -38.72
CA LYS A 122 2.24 35.68 -39.53
C LYS A 122 3.34 34.65 -39.17
N CYS A 123 3.28 34.08 -37.97
CA CYS A 123 4.26 33.13 -37.43
C CYS A 123 3.98 31.68 -37.82
N TYR A 124 2.79 31.39 -38.35
CA TYR A 124 2.46 30.09 -38.91
C TYR A 124 2.76 30.05 -40.40
N ASP A 125 3.16 28.88 -40.90
CA ASP A 125 3.21 28.59 -42.32
C ASP A 125 1.87 28.02 -42.83
N LYS A 126 1.81 27.66 -44.12
CA LYS A 126 0.61 27.07 -44.73
C LYS A 126 0.24 25.69 -44.16
N ASN A 127 1.17 25.03 -43.48
CA ASN A 127 1.00 23.73 -42.84
C ASN A 127 0.69 23.86 -41.34
N ARG A 128 0.49 25.09 -40.83
CA ARG A 128 0.26 25.43 -39.41
C ARG A 128 1.45 25.13 -38.50
N GLU A 129 2.66 25.10 -39.05
CA GLU A 129 3.89 24.97 -38.27
C GLU A 129 4.47 26.33 -37.90
N LEU A 130 5.07 26.42 -36.71
CA LEU A 130 5.72 27.63 -36.21
C LEU A 130 7.05 27.87 -36.94
N LYS A 131 7.16 29.04 -37.57
CA LYS A 131 8.43 29.46 -38.20
C LYS A 131 9.50 29.66 -37.13
N LYS A 132 10.68 29.07 -37.33
CA LYS A 132 11.84 29.17 -36.41
C LYS A 132 12.21 30.60 -35.99
N ARG A 133 11.94 31.59 -36.84
CA ARG A 133 12.18 33.02 -36.55
C ARG A 133 11.28 33.58 -35.44
N CYS A 134 10.13 32.97 -35.18
CA CYS A 134 9.20 33.36 -34.12
C CYS A 134 9.42 32.59 -32.81
N LEU A 135 10.38 31.66 -32.76
CA LEU A 135 10.74 30.88 -31.56
C LEU A 135 11.89 31.52 -30.75
N ARG A 136 12.42 32.66 -31.19
CA ARG A 136 13.50 33.40 -30.55
C ARG A 136 13.04 34.83 -30.28
N ASP A 137 12.30 35.00 -29.20
CA ASP A 137 12.18 36.26 -28.47
C ASP A 137 12.45 35.95 -26.99
#